data_AF-A0A9P5IZ61-F1
#
_entry.id   AF-A0A9P5IZ61-F1
#
_cell.length_a   1.000
_cell.length_b   1.000
_cell.length_c   1.000
_cell.angle_alpha   90.00
_cell.angle_beta   90.00
_cell.angle_gamma   90.00
#
_symmetry.space_group_name_H-M   'P 1'
#
loop_
_entity.id
_entity.type
_entity.pdbx_description
1 polymer ?
#
loop_
_entity_poly.entity_id
_entity_poly.type
_entity_poly.pdbx_seq_one_letter_code
_entity_poly.pdbx_strand_id
1 'polypeptide(L)'
;MAQAMGGLLGENVKDPDLRSWLMPEFSTTTDNDMTISSIIMMATLQQYFSYRFDLACGIPSATLEGTIEDWLLLRSKIHKFAEFGEEPKR
;
A
#
# COMPACT_ATOMS: atom_id res chain seq x y z
N MET A 1 11.69 -4.55 7.74
CA MET A 1 11.82 -5.40 6.53
C MET A 1 10.81 -5.02 5.46
N ALA A 2 9.50 -5.06 5.72
CA ALA A 2 8.49 -4.71 4.72
C ALA A 2 8.66 -3.30 4.13
N GLN A 3 8.94 -2.29 4.96
CA GLN A 3 9.19 -0.92 4.46
C GLN A 3 10.38 -0.83 3.50
N ALA A 4 11.46 -1.58 3.76
CA ALA A 4 12.61 -1.64 2.85
C ALA A 4 12.23 -2.32 1.53
N MET A 5 11.43 -3.39 1.59
CA MET A 5 10.90 -4.03 0.38
C MET A 5 9.99 -3.09 -0.41
N GLY A 6 9.14 -2.31 0.26
CA GLY A 6 8.31 -1.28 -0.36
C GLY A 6 9.15 -0.20 -1.05
N GLY A 7 10.31 0.16 -0.50
CA GLY A 7 11.30 1.02 -1.15
C GLY A 7 11.82 0.42 -2.46
N LEU A 8 12.32 -0.82 -2.40
CA LEU A 8 12.82 -1.54 -3.58
C LEU A 8 11.76 -1.71 -4.65
N LEU A 9 10.52 -2.04 -4.27
CA LEU A 9 9.41 -2.12 -5.20
C LEU A 9 9.17 -0.78 -5.90
N GLY A 10 9.21 0.33 -5.18
CA GLY A 10 9.09 1.67 -5.77
C GLY A 10 10.16 1.99 -6.83
N GLU A 11 11.38 1.51 -6.63
CA GLU A 11 12.49 1.67 -7.60
C GLU A 11 12.35 0.76 -8.83
N ASN A 12 11.56 -0.32 -8.73
CA ASN A 12 11.50 -1.38 -9.73
C ASN A 12 10.12 -1.52 -10.41
N VAL A 13 9.22 -0.57 -10.20
CA VAL A 13 7.92 -0.49 -10.90
C VAL A 13 7.96 0.61 -11.97
N LYS A 14 7.09 0.49 -12.97
CA LYS A 14 7.03 1.46 -14.09
C LYS A 14 6.43 2.80 -13.70
N ASP A 15 5.45 2.80 -12.79
CA ASP A 15 4.82 4.01 -12.28
C ASP A 15 5.62 4.51 -11.06
N PRO A 16 6.39 5.61 -11.18
CA PRO A 16 7.22 6.12 -10.08
C PRO A 16 6.38 6.61 -8.90
N ASP A 17 5.10 6.96 -9.13
CA ASP A 17 4.19 7.46 -8.12
C ASP A 17 3.38 6.33 -7.45
N LEU A 18 3.60 5.06 -7.82
CA LEU A 18 2.84 3.95 -7.26
C LEU A 18 3.08 3.80 -5.76
N ARG A 19 4.34 3.93 -5.32
CA ARG A 19 4.71 3.78 -3.91
C ARG A 19 4.13 4.91 -3.06
N SER A 20 4.32 6.17 -3.46
CA SER A 20 3.78 7.34 -2.74
C SER A 20 2.25 7.29 -2.69
N TRP A 21 1.61 6.86 -3.78
CA TRP A 21 0.15 6.67 -3.80
C TRP A 21 -0.34 5.57 -2.85
N LEU A 22 0.38 4.46 -2.70
CA LEU A 22 0.01 3.40 -1.76
C LEU A 22 0.30 3.75 -0.29
N MET A 23 1.38 4.47 -0.02
CA MET A 23 1.74 4.81 1.37
C MET A 23 0.69 5.74 2.01
N PRO A 24 0.31 5.48 3.27
CA PRO A 24 -0.63 6.34 3.99
C PRO A 24 0.05 7.67 4.33
N GLU A 25 -0.72 8.76 4.24
CA GLU A 25 -0.34 10.11 4.67
C GLU A 25 -1.45 10.72 5.54
N PHE A 26 -2.07 9.88 6.39
CA PHE A 26 -3.12 10.29 7.30
C PHE A 26 -2.55 10.91 8.57
N SER A 27 -3.35 11.77 9.20
CA SER A 27 -2.97 12.44 10.45
C SER A 27 -2.65 11.48 11.60
N THR A 28 -3.20 10.26 11.55
CA THR A 28 -3.01 9.18 12.54
C THR A 28 -2.00 8.12 12.11
N THR A 29 -1.29 8.31 10.99
CA THR A 29 -0.35 7.30 10.46
C THR A 29 0.75 6.98 11.48
N THR A 30 0.90 5.70 11.79
CA THR A 30 1.98 5.15 12.61
C THR A 30 2.96 4.32 11.77
N ASP A 31 4.08 3.93 12.36
CA ASP A 31 5.03 3.00 11.73
C ASP A 31 4.40 1.65 11.39
N ASN A 32 3.36 1.24 12.14
CA ASN A 32 2.60 0.04 11.84
C ASN A 32 1.82 0.20 10.53
N ASP A 33 1.19 1.34 10.30
CA ASP A 33 0.43 1.63 9.08
C ASP A 33 1.34 1.67 7.85
N MET A 34 2.54 2.27 7.99
CA MET A 34 3.57 2.25 6.95
C MET A 34 4.04 0.83 6.63
N THR A 35 4.19 0.00 7.66
CA THR A 35 4.57 -1.42 7.51
C THR A 35 3.46 -2.22 6.83
N ILE A 36 2.20 -2.06 7.27
CA ILE A 36 1.03 -2.71 6.69
C ILE A 36 0.87 -2.32 5.23
N SER A 37 0.95 -1.03 4.91
CA SER A 37 0.85 -0.57 3.51
C SER A 37 1.96 -1.14 2.64
N SER A 38 3.19 -1.25 3.16
CA SER A 38 4.29 -1.90 2.45
C SER A 38 4.01 -3.39 2.18
N ILE A 39 3.39 -4.10 3.15
CA ILE A 39 2.94 -5.48 2.98
C ILE A 39 1.83 -5.57 1.93
N ILE A 40 0.88 -4.64 1.93
CA ILE A 40 -0.20 -4.57 0.91
C ILE A 40 0.42 -4.40 -0.48
N MET A 41 1.37 -3.46 -0.65
CA MET A 41 2.08 -3.27 -1.91
C MET A 41 2.78 -4.56 -2.38
N MET A 42 3.45 -5.27 -1.48
CA MET A 42 4.07 -6.57 -1.78
C MET A 42 3.02 -7.60 -2.23
N ALA A 43 1.90 -7.69 -1.53
CA ALA A 43 0.80 -8.61 -1.85
C ALA A 43 0.14 -8.29 -3.20
N THR A 44 -0.06 -7.01 -3.52
CA THR A 44 -0.60 -6.57 -4.82
C THR A 44 0.34 -6.95 -5.97
N LEU A 45 1.65 -6.83 -5.76
CA LEU A 45 2.66 -7.07 -6.79
C LEU A 45 3.21 -8.51 -6.81
N GLN A 46 2.67 -9.42 -5.99
CA GLN A 46 3.19 -10.78 -5.81
C GLN A 46 3.21 -11.64 -7.08
N GLN A 47 2.40 -11.30 -8.09
CA GLN A 47 2.41 -12.01 -9.38
C GLN A 47 3.60 -11.61 -10.27
N TYR A 48 4.26 -10.49 -9.94
CA TYR A 48 5.35 -9.92 -10.72
C TYR A 48 6.71 -10.02 -10.02
N PHE A 49 6.72 -10.18 -8.70
CA PHE A 49 7.93 -10.24 -7.88
C PHE A 49 7.93 -11.47 -6.98
N SER A 50 9.10 -12.10 -6.86
CA SER A 50 9.33 -13.18 -5.91
C SER A 50 9.96 -12.62 -4.65
N TYR A 51 9.38 -12.96 -3.50
CA TYR A 51 9.87 -12.54 -2.19
C TYR A 51 10.23 -13.77 -1.35
N ARG A 52 11.30 -13.66 -0.54
CA ARG A 52 11.69 -14.70 0.41
C ARG A 52 11.88 -14.08 1.79
N PHE A 53 11.13 -14.58 2.77
CA PHE A 53 11.21 -14.16 4.17
C PHE A 53 10.71 -15.29 5.08
N ASP A 54 11.27 -15.34 6.28
CA ASP A 54 10.78 -16.21 7.34
C ASP A 54 9.71 -15.46 8.13
N LEU A 55 8.46 -15.93 8.03
CA LEU A 55 7.34 -15.34 8.78
C LEU A 55 7.37 -15.87 10.22
N ALA A 56 7.51 -14.97 11.19
CA ALA A 56 7.47 -15.33 12.61
C ALA A 56 6.07 -15.17 13.24
N CYS A 57 5.15 -14.41 12.61
CA CYS A 57 3.79 -14.21 13.11
C CYS A 57 2.82 -13.66 12.04
N GLY A 58 1.50 -13.81 12.27
CA GLY A 58 0.42 -13.23 11.47
C GLY A 58 -0.25 -12.03 12.16
N ILE A 59 -0.97 -11.20 11.40
CA ILE A 59 -1.73 -10.05 11.92
C ILE A 59 -3.14 -10.53 12.30
N PRO A 60 -3.50 -10.59 13.59
CA PRO A 60 -4.79 -11.13 14.01
C PRO A 60 -5.97 -10.19 13.72
N SER A 61 -5.74 -8.87 13.79
CA SER A 61 -6.73 -7.83 13.45
C SER A 61 -6.03 -6.47 13.28
N ALA A 62 -6.68 -5.55 12.56
CA ALA A 62 -6.28 -4.15 12.45
C ALA A 62 -7.52 -3.26 12.56
N THR A 63 -7.40 -2.15 13.29
CA THR A 63 -8.45 -1.12 13.40
C THR A 63 -8.00 0.07 12.59
N LEU A 64 -8.80 0.49 11.61
CA LEU A 64 -8.53 1.70 10.83
C LEU A 64 -9.17 2.90 11.52
N GLU A 65 -8.32 3.78 12.05
CA GLU A 65 -8.72 5.08 12.58
C GLU A 65 -8.63 6.15 11.49
N GLY A 66 -9.40 7.24 11.61
CA GLY A 66 -9.32 8.34 10.66
C GLY A 66 -10.32 9.45 10.91
N THR A 67 -9.91 10.68 10.61
CA THR A 67 -10.75 11.88 10.56
C THR A 67 -11.52 11.95 9.24
N ILE A 68 -12.50 12.86 9.13
CA ILE A 68 -13.24 13.08 7.88
C ILE A 68 -12.29 13.44 6.73
N GLU A 69 -11.27 14.23 7.03
CA GLU A 69 -10.23 14.65 6.09
C GLU A 69 -9.43 13.45 5.57
N ASP A 70 -9.08 12.49 6.44
CA ASP A 70 -8.41 11.25 6.05
C ASP A 70 -9.29 10.41 5.10
N TRP A 71 -10.61 10.34 5.36
CA TRP A 71 -11.55 9.65 4.47
C TRP A 71 -11.72 10.34 3.11
N LEU A 72 -11.68 11.68 3.07
CA LEU A 72 -11.69 12.44 1.83
C LEU A 72 -10.40 12.21 1.02
N LEU A 73 -9.25 12.15 1.68
CA LEU A 73 -7.97 11.81 1.04
C LEU A 73 -8.02 10.39 0.48
N LEU A 74 -8.54 9.42 1.23
CA LEU A 74 -8.73 8.06 0.76
C LEU A 74 -9.63 8.01 -0.49
N ARG A 75 -10.74 8.76 -0.49
CA ARG A 75 -11.64 8.85 -1.66
C ARG A 75 -10.91 9.39 -2.89
N SER A 76 -10.03 10.37 -2.72
CA SER A 76 -9.25 10.94 -3.83
C SER A 76 -8.31 9.91 -4.47
N LYS A 77 -7.73 9.00 -3.66
CA LYS A 77 -6.85 7.93 -4.14
C LYS A 77 -7.56 6.94 -5.06
N ILE A 78 -8.89 6.77 -4.90
CA ILE A 78 -9.67 5.85 -5.74
C ILE A 78 -9.62 6.25 -7.21
N HIS A 79 -9.50 7.54 -7.53
CA HIS A 79 -9.47 8.00 -8.91
C HIS A 79 -8.30 7.42 -9.73
N LYS A 80 -7.17 7.11 -9.10
CA LYS A 80 -6.01 6.49 -9.77
C LYS A 80 -6.33 5.08 -10.29
N PHE A 81 -7.33 4.39 -9.74
CA PHE A 81 -7.72 3.07 -10.26
C PHE A 81 -8.20 3.11 -11.72
N ALA A 82 -8.71 4.24 -12.19
CA ALA A 82 -9.11 4.41 -13.58
C ALA A 82 -7.93 4.29 -14.57
N GLU A 83 -6.69 4.43 -14.11
CA GLU A 83 -5.48 4.33 -14.93
C GLU A 83 -5.01 2.87 -15.14
N PHE A 84 -5.45 1.92 -14.30
CA PHE A 84 -4.98 0.52 -14.35
C PHE A 84 -5.77 -0.38 -15.32
N GLY A 85 -6.64 0.18 -16.15
CA GLY A 85 -7.37 -0.53 -17.22
C GLY A 85 -8.88 -0.61 -16.98
N GLU A 86 -9.53 -1.57 -17.64
CA GLU A 86 -11.00 -1.71 -17.59
C GLU A 86 -11.50 -2.54 -16.39
N GLU A 87 -10.65 -3.42 -15.84
CA GLU A 87 -11.00 -4.31 -14.73
C GLU A 87 -11.45 -3.56 -13.46
N PRO A 88 -10.81 -2.45 -13.04
CA PRO A 88 -11.19 -1.70 -11.83
C PRO A 88 -12.47 -0.85 -11.99
N LYS A 89 -13.05 -0.76 -13.20
CA LYS A 89 -14.25 0.06 -13.47
C LYS A 89 -15.57 -0.67 -13.15
N ARG A 90 -15.51 -1.95 -12.79
CA ARG A 90 -16.65 -2.79 -12.42
C ARG A 90 -16.88 -2.78 -10.92
#